data_AF-A0A8S0ZNR1-F1
#
_entry.id   AF-A0A8S0ZNR1-F1
#
_cell.length_a   1.000
_cell.length_b   1.000
_cell.length_c   1.000
_cell.angle_alpha   90.00
_cell.angle_beta   90.00
_cell.angle_gamma   90.00
#
_symmetry.space_group_name_H-M   'P 1'
#
loop_
_entity.id
_entity.type
_entity.pdbx_description
1 polymer ?
#
loop_
_entity_poly.entity_id
_entity_poly.type
_entity_poly.pdbx_seq_one_letter_code
_entity_poly.pdbx_strand_id
1 'polypeptide(L)'
;MESAQNDIHNGRTIKVKVQNQEIEIGNEFIVLYCPLLSRIFETHANVESCHSAKSIKYLCKYVTKGSDMAVFVVHLAVHLENGQRVYFTEANAAQRAERPPSTTLTSFFAMCEADPFAATLMYVEMPKYYTWNQSTKKFQRRKQGTPIPDWPQVFSTDALGRMYTVHPRNDECFYLRLLLVNVRGPKSFAHLKTVNGHQCQTYREACQLLGLLENDSHWDFTLADSVVSLNAYQIRTLFAIIITTCFPSQPIQLWNKYKDDICEDILHRLRIQTNNPDIQITDEIYNEGLILIEDQ
;
A
#
# COMPACT_ATOMS: atom_id res chain seq x y z
N MET A 1 34.85 -31.90 10.94
CA MET A 1 34.27 -33.22 10.66
C MET A 1 34.06 -33.84 12.04
N GLU A 2 32.88 -34.16 12.55
CA GLU A 2 31.59 -34.51 11.96
C GLU A 2 30.45 -34.21 12.97
N SER A 3 29.29 -33.90 12.40
CA SER A 3 27.89 -33.91 12.85
C SER A 3 27.43 -34.06 14.31
N ALA A 4 26.48 -33.17 14.61
CA ALA A 4 25.47 -33.18 15.65
C ALA A 4 24.52 -34.39 15.63
N GLN A 5 23.88 -34.66 16.77
CA GLN A 5 22.40 -34.66 16.87
C GLN A 5 21.97 -34.65 18.35
N ASN A 6 21.24 -33.59 18.72
CA ASN A 6 20.54 -33.48 20.00
C ASN A 6 19.34 -34.44 20.01
N ASP A 7 19.27 -35.32 20.99
CA ASP A 7 18.10 -36.14 21.30
C ASP A 7 16.94 -35.24 21.79
N ILE A 8 15.86 -35.17 21.00
CA ILE A 8 14.65 -34.36 21.28
C ILE A 8 13.53 -35.20 21.94
N HIS A 9 13.69 -36.51 22.07
CA HIS A 9 12.62 -37.36 22.59
C HIS A 9 12.78 -37.67 24.08
N ASN A 10 12.24 -36.79 24.93
CA ASN A 10 11.95 -37.06 26.34
C ASN A 10 10.84 -38.14 26.51
N GLY A 11 11.11 -39.34 26.01
CA GLY A 11 10.55 -40.63 26.45
C GLY A 11 9.04 -40.75 26.59
N ARG A 12 8.38 -41.25 25.52
CA ARG A 12 7.32 -42.29 25.54
C ARG A 12 6.77 -42.49 24.11
N THR A 13 7.34 -43.42 23.36
CA THR A 13 6.71 -44.01 22.17
C THR A 13 5.89 -45.24 22.58
N ILE A 14 4.73 -45.44 21.95
CA ILE A 14 3.93 -46.66 22.10
C ILE A 14 3.76 -47.35 20.76
N LYS A 15 3.82 -48.68 20.75
CA LYS A 15 3.59 -49.49 19.54
C LYS A 15 2.15 -49.98 19.54
N VAL A 16 1.39 -49.61 18.51
CA VAL A 16 -0.02 -49.98 18.35
C VAL A 16 -0.19 -50.78 17.06
N LYS A 17 -0.99 -51.84 17.11
CA LYS A 17 -1.26 -52.72 15.98
C LYS A 17 -2.55 -52.30 15.28
N VAL A 18 -2.45 -51.82 14.05
CA VAL A 18 -3.60 -51.44 13.22
C VAL A 18 -3.55 -52.25 11.94
N GLN A 19 -4.63 -52.97 11.63
CA GLN A 19 -4.74 -53.81 10.42
C GLN A 19 -3.55 -54.78 10.22
N ASN A 20 -3.14 -55.47 11.31
CA ASN A 20 -2.00 -56.39 11.34
C ASN A 20 -0.61 -55.78 11.06
N GLN A 21 -0.47 -54.46 10.93
CA GLN A 21 0.82 -53.78 10.96
C GLN A 21 1.06 -53.11 12.31
N GLU A 22 2.30 -53.23 12.79
CA GLU A 22 2.73 -52.67 14.06
C GLU A 22 3.37 -51.30 13.78
N ILE A 23 2.72 -50.23 14.25
CA ILE A 23 3.12 -48.85 13.98
C ILE A 23 3.60 -48.23 15.29
N GLU A 24 4.76 -47.59 15.24
CA GLU A 24 5.34 -46.87 16.38
C GLU A 24 4.85 -45.41 16.34
N ILE A 25 4.15 -45.00 17.39
CA ILE A 25 3.52 -43.68 17.49
C ILE A 25 4.29 -42.86 18.52
N GLY A 26 4.89 -41.76 18.07
CA GLY A 26 5.55 -40.73 18.89
C GLY A 26 4.69 -39.49 19.14
N ASN A 27 5.23 -38.54 19.92
CA ASN A 27 4.55 -37.28 20.26
C ASN A 27 4.23 -36.42 19.02
N GLU A 28 4.88 -36.65 17.89
CA GLU A 28 4.60 -35.99 16.61
C GLU A 28 3.22 -36.30 16.00
N PHE A 29 2.53 -37.34 16.49
CA PHE A 29 1.18 -37.71 16.05
C PHE A 29 0.07 -37.30 17.03
N ILE A 30 0.42 -36.62 18.13
CA ILE A 30 -0.55 -36.17 19.13
C ILE A 30 -1.05 -34.78 18.74
N VAL A 31 -2.32 -34.70 18.33
CA VAL A 31 -3.03 -33.42 18.22
C VAL A 31 -3.20 -32.85 19.62
N LEU A 32 -2.66 -31.66 19.88
CA LEU A 32 -2.82 -30.94 21.14
C LEU A 32 -4.29 -30.53 21.30
N TYR A 33 -5.06 -31.40 21.98
CA TYR A 33 -6.39 -31.09 22.47
C TYR A 33 -6.29 -29.97 23.50
N CYS A 34 -6.87 -28.79 23.19
CA CYS A 34 -7.03 -27.70 24.15
C CYS A 34 -8.48 -27.70 24.66
N PRO A 35 -8.73 -28.16 25.90
CA PRO A 35 -10.09 -28.23 26.46
C PRO A 35 -10.73 -26.86 26.64
N LEU A 36 -9.92 -25.82 26.86
CA LEU A 36 -10.38 -24.44 27.03
C LEU A 36 -11.00 -23.88 25.75
N LEU A 37 -10.32 -24.05 24.61
CA LEU A 37 -10.82 -23.58 23.32
C LEU A 37 -12.06 -24.36 22.88
N SER A 38 -12.07 -25.68 23.09
CA SER A 38 -13.23 -26.52 22.77
C SER A 38 -14.47 -26.17 23.60
N ARG A 39 -14.28 -25.76 24.87
CA ARG A 39 -15.38 -25.28 25.74
C ARG A 39 -15.90 -23.89 25.37
N ILE A 40 -15.05 -22.99 24.89
CA ILE A 40 -15.45 -21.62 24.56
C ILE A 40 -16.24 -21.58 23.24
N PHE A 41 -15.87 -22.43 22.27
CA PHE A 41 -16.40 -22.35 20.91
C PHE A 41 -17.31 -23.52 20.52
N GLU A 42 -17.64 -24.43 21.45
CA GLU A 42 -18.50 -25.62 21.24
C GLU A 42 -18.18 -26.41 19.97
N THR A 43 -16.93 -26.38 19.51
CA THR A 43 -16.48 -27.03 18.28
C THR A 43 -15.13 -27.70 18.47
N HIS A 44 -14.89 -28.74 17.68
CA HIS A 44 -13.60 -29.43 17.66
C HIS A 44 -12.59 -28.61 16.86
N ALA A 45 -11.69 -27.89 17.54
CA ALA A 45 -10.66 -27.07 16.90
C ALA A 45 -9.36 -27.87 16.72
N ASN A 46 -8.89 -28.02 15.47
CA ASN A 46 -7.57 -28.58 15.19
C ASN A 46 -6.51 -27.49 15.39
N VAL A 47 -5.67 -27.62 16.42
CA VAL A 47 -4.62 -26.63 16.73
C VAL A 47 -3.32 -27.09 16.09
N GLU A 48 -2.94 -26.46 14.97
CA GLU A 48 -1.67 -26.70 14.28
C GLU A 48 -0.68 -25.55 14.54
N SER A 49 0.54 -25.88 14.96
CA SER A 49 1.60 -24.89 15.20
C SER A 49 2.28 -24.49 13.88
N CYS A 50 1.87 -23.35 13.33
CA CYS A 50 2.40 -22.83 12.07
C CYS A 50 3.73 -22.09 12.27
N HIS A 51 4.86 -22.73 11.94
CA HIS A 51 6.20 -22.14 12.12
C HIS A 51 6.68 -21.25 10.94
N SER A 52 5.89 -21.05 9.89
CA SER A 52 6.31 -20.19 8.77
C SER A 52 5.21 -19.24 8.26
N ALA A 53 5.61 -18.04 7.86
CA ALA A 53 4.74 -17.07 7.20
C ALA A 53 4.11 -17.63 5.90
N LYS A 54 4.76 -18.58 5.22
CA LYS A 54 4.18 -19.28 4.07
C LYS A 54 3.01 -20.16 4.47
N SER A 55 3.09 -20.81 5.64
CA SER A 55 2.04 -21.68 6.18
C SER A 55 0.81 -20.85 6.58
N ILE A 56 1.03 -19.71 7.25
CA ILE A 56 -0.04 -18.75 7.60
C ILE A 56 -0.72 -18.21 6.33
N LYS A 57 0.08 -17.81 5.33
CA LYS A 57 -0.44 -17.35 4.04
C LYS A 57 -1.28 -18.42 3.33
N TYR A 58 -0.84 -19.69 3.41
CA TYR A 58 -1.57 -20.81 2.84
C TYR A 58 -2.90 -21.06 3.57
N LEU A 59 -2.91 -21.04 4.90
CA LEU A 59 -4.13 -21.23 5.70
C LEU A 59 -5.15 -20.11 5.43
N CYS A 60 -4.73 -18.84 5.47
CA CYS A 60 -5.59 -17.70 5.17
C CYS A 60 -6.13 -17.76 3.74
N LYS A 61 -5.33 -18.23 2.77
CA LYS A 61 -5.79 -18.44 1.40
C LYS A 61 -6.92 -19.47 1.35
N TYR A 62 -6.84 -20.58 2.08
CA TYR A 62 -7.89 -21.61 2.06
C TYR A 62 -9.18 -21.18 2.77
N VAL A 63 -9.08 -20.46 3.89
CA VAL A 63 -10.26 -19.96 4.62
C VAL A 63 -11.01 -18.88 3.82
N THR A 64 -10.30 -18.07 3.03
CA THR A 64 -10.89 -16.98 2.22
C THR A 64 -11.26 -17.40 0.80
N LYS A 65 -10.88 -18.60 0.36
CA LYS A 65 -11.25 -19.13 -0.96
C LYS A 65 -12.65 -19.70 -0.88
N GLY A 66 -13.65 -18.83 -1.08
CA GLY A 66 -15.01 -19.26 -1.45
C GLY A 66 -14.99 -20.12 -2.72
N SER A 67 -16.14 -20.71 -3.07
CA SER A 67 -16.33 -21.54 -4.27
C SER A 67 -15.55 -20.97 -5.46
N ASP A 68 -14.75 -21.80 -6.16
CA ASP A 68 -13.87 -21.41 -7.27
C ASP A 68 -14.68 -20.76 -8.42
N MET A 69 -14.99 -19.48 -8.27
CA MET A 69 -15.49 -18.62 -9.32
C MET A 69 -14.25 -18.12 -10.05
N ALA A 70 -14.08 -18.51 -11.31
CA ALA A 70 -13.05 -17.97 -12.17
C ALA A 70 -13.34 -16.47 -12.42
N VAL A 71 -12.90 -15.61 -11.50
CA VAL A 71 -13.07 -14.17 -11.62
C VAL A 71 -12.06 -13.64 -12.64
N PHE A 72 -12.58 -13.03 -13.70
CA PHE A 72 -11.74 -12.40 -14.72
C PHE A 72 -11.11 -11.11 -14.17
N VAL A 73 -9.77 -11.08 -14.09
CA VAL A 73 -9.04 -9.92 -13.57
C VAL A 73 -8.41 -9.14 -14.73
N VAL A 74 -8.71 -7.84 -14.81
CA VAL A 74 -8.07 -6.91 -15.75
C VAL A 74 -7.04 -6.07 -15.02
N HIS A 75 -5.80 -6.11 -15.50
CA HIS A 75 -4.74 -5.25 -14.98
C HIS A 75 -4.88 -3.84 -15.52
N LEU A 76 -5.03 -2.88 -14.61
CA LEU A 76 -5.21 -1.48 -14.90
C LEU A 76 -3.86 -0.77 -14.76
N ALA A 77 -3.44 -0.09 -15.84
CA ALA A 77 -2.21 0.68 -15.87
C ALA A 77 -2.35 1.90 -14.97
N VAL A 78 -1.28 2.24 -14.26
CA VAL A 78 -1.16 3.44 -13.43
C VAL A 78 0.20 4.04 -13.72
N HIS A 79 0.22 5.28 -14.20
CA HIS A 79 1.43 6.02 -14.53
C HIS A 79 1.11 7.52 -14.56
N LEU A 80 2.13 8.35 -14.40
CA LEU A 80 2.04 9.79 -14.62
C LEU A 80 1.83 10.10 -16.11
N GLU A 81 1.47 11.35 -16.42
CA GLU A 81 1.36 11.82 -17.79
C GLU A 81 2.69 11.61 -18.54
N ASN A 82 2.62 11.01 -19.72
CA ASN A 82 3.78 10.58 -20.52
C ASN A 82 4.70 9.54 -19.86
N GLY A 83 4.40 9.07 -18.65
CA GLY A 83 5.14 8.04 -17.92
C GLY A 83 4.75 6.60 -18.28
N GLN A 84 4.03 6.37 -19.38
CA GLN A 84 3.67 5.01 -19.78
C GLN A 84 4.88 4.18 -20.18
N ARG A 85 4.88 2.90 -19.79
CA ARG A 85 5.88 1.95 -20.27
C ARG A 85 5.61 1.61 -21.74
N VAL A 86 6.57 1.92 -22.61
CA VAL A 86 6.50 1.64 -24.04
C VAL A 86 7.66 0.73 -24.44
N TYR A 87 7.36 -0.30 -25.24
CA TYR A 87 8.36 -1.13 -25.89
C TYR A 87 8.55 -0.66 -27.33
N PHE A 88 9.80 -0.47 -27.72
CA PHE A 88 10.16 0.04 -29.03
C PHE A 88 11.41 -0.67 -29.56
N THR A 89 11.62 -0.56 -30.87
CA THR A 89 12.87 -0.91 -31.56
C THR A 89 13.50 0.38 -32.07
N GLU A 90 14.78 0.35 -32.44
CA GLU A 90 15.47 1.54 -32.99
C GLU A 90 14.68 2.17 -34.15
N ALA A 91 14.13 1.33 -35.04
CA ALA A 91 13.36 1.76 -36.20
C ALA A 91 12.05 2.47 -35.86
N ASN A 92 11.45 2.24 -34.68
CA ASN A 92 10.15 2.83 -34.31
C ASN A 92 10.19 3.72 -33.06
N ALA A 93 11.38 3.94 -32.47
CA ALA A 93 11.55 4.73 -31.25
C ALA A 93 10.96 6.15 -31.39
N ALA A 94 11.30 6.87 -32.47
CA ALA A 94 10.81 8.22 -32.73
C ALA A 94 9.28 8.26 -32.85
N GLN A 95 8.70 7.34 -33.62
CA GLN A 95 7.26 7.22 -33.79
C GLN A 95 6.55 6.91 -32.46
N ARG A 96 7.13 6.02 -31.65
CA ARG A 96 6.59 5.63 -30.33
C ARG A 96 6.66 6.76 -29.31
N ALA A 97 7.68 7.62 -29.38
CA ALA A 97 7.81 8.80 -28.55
C ALA A 97 6.78 9.87 -28.93
N GLU A 98 6.56 10.10 -30.23
CA GLU A 98 5.56 11.06 -30.72
C GLU A 98 4.12 10.58 -30.48
N ARG A 99 3.87 9.27 -30.67
CA ARG A 99 2.54 8.64 -30.59
C ARG A 99 2.58 7.41 -29.71
N PRO A 100 2.59 7.59 -28.38
CA PRO A 100 2.60 6.47 -27.47
C PRO A 100 1.31 5.64 -27.60
N PRO A 101 1.39 4.31 -27.42
CA PRO A 101 0.22 3.45 -27.47
C PRO A 101 -0.74 3.76 -26.32
N SER A 102 -2.05 3.67 -26.59
CA SER A 102 -3.06 3.82 -25.55
C SER A 102 -2.90 2.76 -24.47
N THR A 103 -2.96 3.19 -23.22
CA THR A 103 -3.03 2.32 -22.04
C THR A 103 -4.48 2.14 -21.62
N THR A 104 -4.73 1.27 -20.64
CA THR A 104 -6.05 1.18 -20.00
C THR A 104 -6.41 2.51 -19.33
N LEU A 105 -5.44 3.25 -18.79
CA LEU A 105 -5.69 4.54 -18.15
C LEU A 105 -6.09 5.63 -19.15
N THR A 106 -5.30 5.81 -20.22
CA THR A 106 -5.63 6.83 -21.24
C THR A 106 -6.90 6.48 -22.02
N SER A 107 -7.15 5.18 -22.24
CA SER A 107 -8.44 4.75 -22.78
C SER A 107 -9.59 4.99 -21.82
N PHE A 108 -9.40 4.85 -20.51
CA PHE A 108 -10.45 5.14 -19.53
C PHE A 108 -10.85 6.62 -19.59
N PHE A 109 -9.88 7.54 -19.66
CA PHE A 109 -10.13 8.97 -19.87
C PHE A 109 -10.93 9.24 -21.14
N ALA A 110 -10.53 8.64 -22.26
CA ALA A 110 -11.24 8.78 -23.53
C ALA A 110 -12.68 8.24 -23.44
N MET A 111 -12.90 7.15 -22.70
CA MET A 111 -14.25 6.62 -22.48
C MET A 111 -15.09 7.54 -21.60
N CYS A 112 -14.52 8.13 -20.55
CA CYS A 112 -15.22 9.09 -19.69
C CYS A 112 -15.62 10.37 -20.46
N GLU A 113 -14.86 10.73 -21.49
CA GLU A 113 -15.24 11.83 -22.39
C GLU A 113 -16.37 11.44 -23.34
N ALA A 114 -16.31 10.23 -23.93
CA ALA A 114 -17.19 9.82 -25.01
C ALA A 114 -18.48 9.12 -24.57
N ASP A 115 -18.51 8.50 -23.38
CA ASP A 115 -19.62 7.67 -22.91
C ASP A 115 -20.12 8.19 -21.55
N PRO A 116 -21.36 8.73 -21.48
CA PRO A 116 -21.94 9.22 -20.23
C PRO A 116 -21.96 8.20 -19.11
N PHE A 117 -22.09 6.90 -19.42
CA PHE A 117 -22.03 5.85 -18.40
C PHE A 117 -20.62 5.71 -17.83
N ALA A 118 -19.58 5.71 -18.68
CA ALA A 118 -18.20 5.65 -18.23
C ALA A 118 -17.82 6.85 -17.35
N ALA A 119 -18.37 8.03 -17.64
CA ALA A 119 -18.21 9.23 -16.81
C ALA A 119 -18.76 9.08 -15.38
N THR A 120 -19.60 8.08 -15.12
CA THR A 120 -20.07 7.77 -13.77
C THR A 120 -19.12 6.86 -12.99
N LEU A 121 -18.12 6.25 -13.62
CA LEU A 121 -17.33 5.17 -13.02
C LEU A 121 -16.03 5.67 -12.38
N MET A 122 -15.60 4.97 -11.34
CA MET A 122 -14.21 5.00 -10.88
C MET A 122 -13.37 4.03 -11.73
N TYR A 123 -12.06 4.23 -11.81
CA TYR A 123 -11.23 3.46 -12.74
C TYR A 123 -11.25 1.94 -12.44
N VAL A 124 -11.28 1.58 -11.14
CA VAL A 124 -11.36 0.18 -10.69
C VAL A 124 -12.66 -0.52 -11.07
N GLU A 125 -13.73 0.24 -11.29
CA GLU A 125 -15.04 -0.29 -11.70
C GLU A 125 -15.11 -0.53 -13.21
N MET A 126 -14.20 0.06 -14.00
CA MET A 126 -14.23 -0.01 -15.46
C MET A 126 -14.35 -1.45 -15.99
N PRO A 127 -13.56 -2.44 -15.50
CA PRO A 127 -13.64 -3.81 -16.01
C PRO A 127 -14.95 -4.54 -15.73
N LYS A 128 -15.76 -4.07 -14.76
CA LYS A 128 -17.08 -4.62 -14.48
C LYS A 128 -18.02 -4.46 -15.66
N TYR A 129 -17.93 -3.33 -16.37
CA TYR A 129 -18.85 -2.92 -17.44
C TYR A 129 -18.21 -2.88 -18.84
N TYR A 130 -16.89 -2.72 -18.89
CA TYR A 130 -16.13 -2.66 -20.13
C TYR A 130 -15.10 -3.78 -20.18
N THR A 131 -14.79 -4.24 -21.39
CA THR A 131 -13.70 -5.18 -21.66
C THR A 131 -12.57 -4.48 -22.40
N TRP A 132 -11.34 -4.85 -22.10
CA TRP A 132 -10.16 -4.30 -22.75
C TRP A 132 -9.88 -5.05 -24.06
N ASN A 133 -9.96 -4.35 -25.20
CA ASN A 133 -9.57 -4.89 -26.48
C ASN A 133 -8.07 -4.66 -26.71
N GLN A 134 -7.28 -5.74 -26.62
CA GLN A 134 -5.82 -5.68 -26.71
C GLN A 134 -5.34 -5.23 -28.10
N SER A 135 -6.09 -5.55 -29.16
CA SER A 135 -5.73 -5.21 -30.54
C SER A 135 -6.00 -3.74 -30.84
N THR A 136 -7.18 -3.23 -30.46
CA THR A 136 -7.53 -1.82 -30.70
C THR A 136 -7.02 -0.88 -29.60
N LYS A 137 -6.50 -1.43 -28.49
CA LYS A 137 -6.06 -0.69 -27.29
C LYS A 137 -7.15 0.25 -26.76
N LYS A 138 -8.38 -0.26 -26.69
CA LYS A 138 -9.54 0.50 -26.22
C LYS A 138 -10.44 -0.35 -25.34
N PHE A 139 -11.06 0.30 -24.36
CA PHE A 139 -12.21 -0.27 -23.67
C PHE A 139 -13.44 -0.29 -24.59
N GLN A 140 -14.22 -1.37 -24.49
CA GLN A 140 -15.48 -1.56 -25.20
C GLN A 140 -16.54 -2.04 -24.22
N ARG A 141 -17.79 -1.57 -24.37
CA ARG A 141 -18.90 -2.04 -23.53
C ARG A 141 -19.00 -3.55 -23.61
N ARG A 142 -19.26 -4.19 -22.48
CA ARG A 142 -19.60 -5.61 -22.45
C ARG A 142 -20.92 -5.82 -23.18
N LYS A 143 -21.00 -6.93 -23.92
CA LYS A 143 -22.19 -7.31 -24.69
C LYS A 143 -23.08 -8.33 -23.96
N GLN A 144 -22.61 -8.83 -22.82
CA GLN A 144 -23.23 -9.89 -22.02
C GLN A 144 -22.99 -9.61 -20.53
N GLY A 145 -23.89 -10.13 -19.69
CA GLY A 145 -23.87 -9.95 -18.25
C GLY A 145 -25.23 -9.52 -17.70
N THR A 146 -25.25 -9.05 -16.46
CA THR A 146 -26.46 -8.51 -15.82
C THR A 146 -26.73 -7.11 -16.37
N PRO A 147 -27.89 -6.86 -17.00
CA PRO A 147 -28.22 -5.53 -17.52
C PRO A 147 -28.34 -4.52 -16.37
N ILE A 148 -27.88 -3.29 -16.61
CA ILE A 148 -27.95 -2.21 -15.62
C ILE A 148 -29.25 -1.43 -15.81
N PRO A 149 -30.07 -1.26 -14.75
CA PRO A 149 -31.24 -0.39 -14.78
C PRO A 149 -30.88 1.01 -15.27
N ASP A 150 -31.79 1.65 -16.02
CA ASP A 150 -31.66 3.01 -16.55
C ASP A 150 -30.55 3.24 -17.59
N TRP A 151 -29.73 2.21 -17.89
CA TRP A 151 -28.66 2.28 -18.88
C TRP A 151 -28.83 1.22 -19.98
N PRO A 152 -29.55 1.55 -21.07
CA PRO A 152 -29.74 0.63 -22.18
C PRO A 152 -28.40 0.18 -22.76
N GLN A 153 -28.29 -1.13 -23.03
CA GLN A 153 -27.09 -1.75 -23.61
C GLN A 153 -25.84 -1.68 -22.70
N VAL A 154 -26.01 -1.45 -21.40
CA VAL A 154 -24.94 -1.57 -20.41
C VAL A 154 -25.15 -2.86 -19.63
N PHE A 155 -24.10 -3.67 -19.59
CA PHE A 155 -24.09 -4.95 -18.90
C PHE A 155 -22.93 -5.01 -17.90
N SER A 156 -23.17 -5.64 -16.76
CA SER A 156 -22.17 -5.87 -15.73
C SER A 156 -21.83 -7.34 -15.56
N THR A 157 -20.61 -7.61 -15.12
CA THR A 157 -20.09 -8.96 -14.86
C THR A 157 -19.28 -8.96 -13.56
N ASP A 158 -18.83 -10.11 -13.08
CA ASP A 158 -17.98 -10.18 -11.87
C ASP A 158 -16.51 -9.83 -12.13
N ALA A 159 -16.18 -9.28 -13.30
CA ALA A 159 -14.81 -8.92 -13.65
C ALA A 159 -14.26 -7.81 -12.73
N LEU A 160 -13.03 -8.01 -12.25
CA LEU A 160 -12.37 -7.10 -11.32
C LEU A 160 -11.24 -6.31 -11.99
N GLY A 161 -11.20 -5.01 -11.73
CA GLY A 161 -10.06 -4.16 -12.06
C GLY A 161 -9.00 -4.20 -10.98
N ARG A 162 -7.78 -4.57 -11.34
CA ARG A 162 -6.65 -4.59 -10.42
C ARG A 162 -5.60 -3.58 -10.86
N MET A 163 -5.50 -2.49 -10.10
CA MET A 163 -4.35 -1.60 -10.16
C MET A 163 -3.18 -2.20 -9.38
N TYR A 164 -1.97 -2.05 -9.90
CA TYR A 164 -0.78 -2.45 -9.17
C TYR A 164 -0.63 -1.63 -7.88
N THR A 165 -0.01 -2.25 -6.88
CA THR A 165 0.39 -1.52 -5.67
C THR A 165 1.47 -0.53 -6.06
N VAL A 166 1.21 0.75 -5.84
CA VAL A 166 2.21 1.81 -5.93
C VAL A 166 2.68 2.07 -4.50
N HIS A 167 3.97 1.98 -4.25
CA HIS A 167 4.54 2.23 -2.92
C HIS A 167 4.44 3.74 -2.61
N PRO A 168 4.16 4.18 -1.36
CA PRO A 168 4.11 5.60 -0.99
C PRO A 168 5.36 6.40 -1.35
N ARG A 169 6.54 5.77 -1.36
CA ARG A 169 7.80 6.35 -1.86
C ARG A 169 7.76 6.79 -3.34
N ASN A 170 6.83 6.26 -4.15
CA ASN A 170 6.57 6.73 -5.51
C ASN A 170 5.50 7.83 -5.48
N ASP A 171 5.84 8.88 -4.72
CA ASP A 171 5.08 10.08 -4.33
C ASP A 171 3.86 10.39 -5.22
N GLU A 172 4.04 11.17 -6.29
CA GLU A 172 2.93 11.61 -7.15
C GLU A 172 2.15 10.46 -7.82
N CYS A 173 2.80 9.32 -8.10
CA CYS A 173 2.12 8.17 -8.68
C CYS A 173 1.21 7.47 -7.66
N PHE A 174 1.60 7.47 -6.37
CA PHE A 174 0.79 6.98 -5.28
C PHE A 174 -0.50 7.80 -5.13
N TYR A 175 -0.38 9.13 -5.13
CA TYR A 175 -1.55 10.02 -5.05
C TYR A 175 -2.42 9.94 -6.31
N LEU A 176 -1.84 9.83 -7.50
CA LEU A 176 -2.59 9.56 -8.73
C LEU A 176 -3.42 8.27 -8.61
N ARG A 177 -2.83 7.19 -8.08
CA ARG A 177 -3.56 5.93 -7.83
C ARG A 177 -4.71 6.16 -6.85
N LEU A 178 -4.50 6.92 -5.79
CA LEU A 178 -5.53 7.22 -4.80
C LEU A 178 -6.70 7.97 -5.45
N LEU A 179 -6.42 8.97 -6.28
CA LEU A 179 -7.44 9.69 -7.04
C LEU A 179 -8.21 8.76 -7.99
N LEU A 180 -7.53 7.83 -8.69
CA LEU A 180 -8.20 6.88 -9.58
C LEU A 180 -9.17 5.90 -8.88
N VAL A 181 -9.01 5.70 -7.57
CA VAL A 181 -9.95 4.91 -6.75
C VAL A 181 -11.14 5.75 -6.27
N ASN A 182 -11.01 7.08 -6.20
CA ASN A 182 -11.98 7.94 -5.52
C ASN A 182 -12.69 8.94 -6.45
N VAL A 183 -12.09 9.29 -7.59
CA VAL A 183 -12.63 10.26 -8.55
C VAL A 183 -13.40 9.52 -9.65
N ARG A 184 -14.66 9.95 -9.86
CA ARG A 184 -15.53 9.42 -10.92
C ARG A 184 -15.32 10.18 -12.22
N GLY A 185 -15.28 9.45 -13.34
CA GLY A 185 -15.26 10.02 -14.68
C GLY A 185 -14.11 10.97 -15.02
N PRO A 186 -12.86 10.78 -14.55
CA PRO A 186 -11.77 11.67 -14.95
C PRO A 186 -11.55 11.59 -16.46
N LYS A 187 -11.31 12.75 -17.08
CA LYS A 187 -11.21 12.92 -18.54
C LYS A 187 -9.78 13.15 -19.03
N SER A 188 -8.87 13.42 -18.11
CA SER A 188 -7.46 13.66 -18.35
C SER A 188 -6.68 13.64 -17.04
N PHE A 189 -5.35 13.65 -17.15
CA PHE A 189 -4.47 13.87 -15.99
C PHE A 189 -4.72 15.22 -15.31
N ALA A 190 -4.97 16.28 -16.10
CA ALA A 190 -5.34 17.59 -15.58
C ALA A 190 -6.68 17.56 -14.82
N HIS A 191 -7.68 16.83 -15.33
CA HIS A 191 -8.97 16.68 -14.66
C HIS A 191 -8.81 16.00 -13.28
N LEU A 192 -7.95 14.98 -13.16
CA LEU A 192 -7.66 14.36 -11.86
C LEU A 192 -7.09 15.34 -10.83
N LYS A 193 -6.36 16.36 -11.27
CA LYS A 193 -5.82 17.41 -10.38
C LYS A 193 -6.82 18.53 -10.12
N THR A 194 -7.98 18.53 -10.77
CA THR A 194 -8.96 19.61 -10.64
C THR A 194 -9.96 19.26 -9.54
N VAL A 195 -9.99 20.07 -8.49
CA VAL A 195 -10.90 19.91 -7.34
C VAL A 195 -11.68 21.21 -7.18
N ASN A 196 -13.01 21.15 -7.16
CA ASN A 196 -13.89 22.33 -7.04
C ASN A 196 -13.60 23.45 -8.06
N GLY A 197 -13.20 23.08 -9.28
CA GLY A 197 -12.84 24.03 -10.34
C GLY A 197 -11.43 24.63 -10.24
N HIS A 198 -10.67 24.30 -9.20
CA HIS A 198 -9.26 24.69 -9.05
C HIS A 198 -8.34 23.55 -9.50
N GLN A 199 -7.45 23.82 -10.46
CA GLN A 199 -6.47 22.85 -10.93
C GLN A 199 -5.21 22.89 -10.06
N CYS A 200 -5.00 21.83 -9.28
CA CYS A 200 -3.85 21.65 -8.40
C CYS A 200 -2.55 21.44 -9.20
N GLN A 201 -1.42 21.79 -8.60
CA GLN A 201 -0.11 21.56 -9.20
C GLN A 201 0.27 20.09 -9.10
N THR A 202 -0.01 19.46 -7.96
CA THR A 202 0.34 18.07 -7.66
C THR A 202 -0.91 17.20 -7.43
N TYR A 203 -0.77 15.88 -7.61
CA TYR A 203 -1.81 14.93 -7.25
C TYR A 203 -1.99 14.83 -5.74
N ARG A 204 -0.92 15.04 -4.97
CA ARG A 204 -0.97 15.15 -3.51
C ARG A 204 -1.91 16.25 -3.05
N GLU A 205 -1.76 17.46 -3.59
CA GLU A 205 -2.60 18.62 -3.28
C GLU A 205 -4.08 18.33 -3.60
N ALA A 206 -4.36 17.69 -4.74
CA ALA A 206 -5.72 17.28 -5.07
C ALA A 206 -6.29 16.27 -4.06
N CYS A 207 -5.49 15.30 -3.60
CA CYS A 207 -5.90 14.37 -2.53
C CYS A 207 -6.19 15.11 -1.21
N GLN A 208 -5.39 16.12 -0.86
CA GLN A 208 -5.60 16.93 0.34
C GLN A 208 -6.90 17.71 0.28
N LEU A 209 -7.18 18.40 -0.84
CA LEU A 209 -8.42 19.15 -1.02
C LEU A 209 -9.67 18.26 -1.05
N LEU A 210 -9.54 17.01 -1.50
CA LEU A 210 -10.61 16.01 -1.45
C LEU A 210 -10.75 15.34 -0.07
N GLY A 211 -9.89 15.66 0.90
CA GLY A 211 -9.90 15.04 2.23
C GLY A 211 -9.56 13.55 2.21
N LEU A 212 -8.79 13.10 1.21
CA LEU A 212 -8.39 11.68 1.07
C LEU A 212 -7.13 11.34 1.87
N LEU A 213 -6.43 12.34 2.39
CA LEU A 213 -5.27 12.15 3.27
C LEU A 213 -5.71 12.38 4.71
N GLU A 214 -5.17 11.57 5.63
CA GLU A 214 -5.39 11.77 7.06
C GLU A 214 -4.87 13.15 7.49
N ASN A 215 -5.57 13.78 8.43
CA ASN A 215 -5.10 15.03 9.00
C ASN A 215 -3.92 14.74 9.93
N ASP A 216 -2.76 15.32 9.66
CA ASP A 216 -1.54 15.15 10.46
C ASP A 216 -1.67 15.73 11.90
N SER A 217 -2.87 16.11 12.34
CA SER A 217 -3.11 16.65 13.69
C SER A 217 -2.60 15.72 14.78
N HIS A 218 -2.69 14.42 14.58
CA HIS A 218 -2.19 13.44 15.55
C HIS A 218 -0.66 13.43 15.63
N TRP A 219 0.06 13.68 14.53
CA TRP A 219 1.52 13.85 14.56
C TRP A 219 1.91 15.15 15.26
N ASP A 220 1.16 16.22 15.03
CA ASP A 220 1.33 17.49 15.72
C ASP A 220 1.14 17.35 17.23
N PHE A 221 0.04 16.74 17.68
CA PHE A 221 -0.19 16.47 19.10
C PHE A 221 0.89 15.57 19.70
N THR A 222 1.30 14.53 18.97
CA THR A 222 2.33 13.59 19.44
C THR A 222 3.68 14.29 19.64
N LEU A 223 4.11 15.14 18.70
CA LEU A 223 5.36 15.89 18.83
C LEU A 223 5.25 16.98 19.90
N ALA A 224 4.11 17.68 19.99
CA ALA A 224 3.87 18.66 21.06
C ALA A 224 4.03 18.05 22.46
N ASP A 225 3.44 16.88 22.71
CA ASP A 225 3.58 16.17 23.99
C ASP A 225 5.01 15.65 24.22
N SER A 226 5.68 15.24 23.15
CA SER A 226 7.06 14.73 23.21
C SER A 226 8.05 15.81 23.60
N VAL A 227 7.90 17.03 23.08
CA VAL A 227 8.75 18.18 23.43
C VAL A 227 8.72 18.48 24.94
N VAL A 228 7.59 18.23 25.60
CA VAL A 228 7.45 18.49 27.05
C VAL A 228 8.11 17.39 27.90
N SER A 229 8.28 16.19 27.36
CA SER A 229 8.59 14.98 28.15
C SER A 229 9.88 14.25 27.75
N LEU A 230 10.44 14.55 26.58
CA LEU A 230 11.59 13.86 25.99
C LEU A 230 12.76 14.82 25.72
N ASN A 231 13.95 14.25 25.54
CA ASN A 231 15.11 15.02 25.09
C ASN A 231 15.21 15.10 23.55
N ALA A 232 16.00 16.04 23.04
CA ALA A 232 16.17 16.30 21.61
C ALA A 232 16.50 15.05 20.78
N TYR A 233 17.37 14.15 21.29
CA TYR A 233 17.68 12.89 20.62
C TYR A 233 16.43 12.00 20.45
N GLN A 234 15.64 11.84 21.51
CA GLN A 234 14.40 11.04 21.46
C GLN A 234 13.33 11.68 20.56
N ILE A 235 13.21 13.01 20.58
CA ILE A 235 12.30 13.73 19.69
C ILE A 235 12.74 13.54 18.22
N ARG A 236 14.05 13.58 17.96
CA ARG A 236 14.62 13.30 16.64
C ARG A 236 14.33 11.88 16.16
N THR A 237 14.49 10.88 17.03
CA THR A 237 14.14 9.48 16.75
C THR A 237 12.66 9.35 16.41
N LEU A 238 11.79 9.97 17.21
CA LEU A 238 10.35 9.94 16.98
C LEU A 238 9.97 10.60 15.64
N PHE A 239 10.57 11.75 15.35
CA PHE A 239 10.39 12.42 14.06
C PHE A 239 10.83 11.53 12.89
N ALA A 240 12.00 10.87 13.00
CA ALA A 240 12.49 9.90 12.01
C ALA A 240 11.50 8.73 11.79
N ILE A 241 10.94 8.18 12.87
CA ILE A 241 9.92 7.12 12.79
C ILE A 241 8.66 7.63 12.07
N ILE A 242 8.15 8.80 12.44
CA ILE A 242 6.95 9.39 11.82
C ILE A 242 7.16 9.56 10.31
N ILE A 243 8.27 10.17 9.88
CA ILE A 243 8.51 10.42 8.45
C ILE A 243 8.76 9.13 7.65
N THR A 244 9.39 8.10 8.24
CA THR A 244 9.76 6.87 7.54
C THR A 244 8.65 5.82 7.51
N THR A 245 7.80 5.78 8.54
CA THR A 245 6.80 4.72 8.72
C THR A 245 5.37 5.20 8.50
N CYS A 246 5.08 6.46 8.84
CA CYS A 246 3.72 6.98 8.83
C CYS A 246 3.40 7.85 7.60
N PHE A 247 4.43 8.35 6.89
CA PHE A 247 4.28 9.16 5.68
C PHE A 247 3.31 10.35 5.87
N PRO A 248 3.60 11.26 6.84
CA PRO A 248 2.75 12.42 7.10
C PRO A 248 2.44 13.21 5.83
N SER A 249 1.25 13.79 5.76
CA SER A 249 0.80 14.60 4.62
C SER A 249 1.53 15.95 4.52
N GLN A 250 2.18 16.47 5.57
CA GLN A 250 2.92 17.73 5.56
C GLN A 250 4.23 17.66 6.42
N PRO A 251 5.21 16.81 6.06
CA PRO A 251 6.42 16.58 6.85
C PRO A 251 7.27 17.84 7.03
N ILE A 252 7.33 18.70 6.00
CA ILE A 252 8.08 19.96 6.03
C ILE A 252 7.46 20.93 7.05
N GLN A 253 6.14 20.95 7.22
CA GLN A 253 5.49 21.79 8.21
C GLN A 253 5.76 21.29 9.63
N LEU A 254 5.72 19.97 9.85
CA LEU A 254 6.12 19.37 11.12
C LEU A 254 7.59 19.69 11.44
N TRP A 255 8.50 19.53 10.49
CA TRP A 255 9.91 19.91 10.65
C TRP A 255 10.04 21.38 11.05
N ASN A 256 9.46 22.29 10.27
CA ASN A 256 9.58 23.73 10.53
C ASN A 256 9.03 24.14 11.90
N LYS A 257 8.04 23.40 12.43
CA LYS A 257 7.45 23.66 13.74
C LYS A 257 8.30 23.18 14.91
N TYR A 258 8.98 22.04 14.77
CA TYR A 258 9.67 21.36 15.87
C TYR A 258 11.21 21.29 15.73
N LYS A 259 11.78 21.84 14.65
CA LYS A 259 13.23 21.77 14.37
C LYS A 259 14.12 22.32 15.49
N ASP A 260 13.64 23.32 16.24
CA ASP A 260 14.40 23.91 17.35
C ASP A 260 14.54 22.90 18.50
N ASP A 261 13.43 22.25 18.88
CA ASP A 261 13.42 21.22 19.92
C ASP A 261 14.20 19.97 19.50
N ILE A 262 14.12 19.59 18.22
CA ILE A 262 14.86 18.45 17.64
C ILE A 262 16.38 18.68 17.66
N CYS A 263 16.83 19.94 17.59
CA CYS A 263 18.25 20.30 17.49
C CYS A 263 18.80 20.96 18.77
N GLU A 264 18.04 20.96 19.86
CA GLU A 264 18.40 21.63 21.12
C GLU A 264 19.72 21.09 21.71
N ASP A 265 19.94 19.78 21.65
CA ASP A 265 21.17 19.12 22.09
C ASP A 265 22.41 19.51 21.26
N ILE A 266 22.24 19.73 19.96
CA ILE A 266 23.30 20.18 19.05
C ILE A 266 23.71 21.61 19.43
N LEU A 267 22.74 22.50 19.62
CA LEU A 267 22.99 23.86 20.08
C LEU A 267 23.68 23.87 21.45
N HIS A 268 23.19 23.06 22.39
CA HIS A 268 23.77 22.93 23.72
C HIS A 268 25.22 22.41 23.66
N ARG A 269 25.49 21.39 22.84
CA ARG A 269 26.83 20.85 22.61
C ARG A 269 27.78 21.92 22.06
N LEU A 270 27.35 22.72 21.09
CA LEU A 270 28.17 23.79 20.51
C LEU A 270 28.49 24.90 21.52
N ARG A 271 27.51 25.30 22.34
CA ARG A 271 27.71 26.29 23.42
C ARG A 271 28.77 25.84 24.42
N ILE A 272 28.76 24.56 24.80
CA ILE A 272 29.78 23.97 25.68
C ILE A 272 31.15 23.92 24.99
N GLN A 273 31.22 23.44 23.75
CA GLN A 273 32.49 23.27 23.04
C GLN A 273 33.21 24.59 22.74
N THR A 274 32.45 25.66 22.51
CA THR A 274 32.98 27.00 22.21
C THR A 274 33.09 27.89 23.44
N ASN A 275 32.57 27.44 24.59
CA ASN A 275 32.43 28.23 25.82
C ASN A 275 31.70 29.58 25.58
N ASN A 276 30.72 29.58 24.68
CA ASN A 276 29.94 30.76 24.31
C ASN A 276 28.44 30.49 24.46
N PRO A 277 27.79 31.00 25.53
CA PRO A 277 26.37 30.77 25.78
C PRO A 277 25.46 31.54 24.80
N ASP A 278 25.98 32.57 24.14
CA ASP A 278 25.19 33.47 23.28
C ASP A 278 24.98 32.94 21.85
N ILE A 279 25.57 31.78 21.53
CA ILE A 279 25.33 31.10 20.24
C ILE A 279 23.82 30.88 20.08
N GLN A 280 23.29 31.37 18.97
CA GLN A 280 21.91 31.19 18.55
C GLN A 280 21.81 29.97 17.65
N ILE A 281 20.59 29.47 17.48
CA ILE A 281 20.33 28.42 16.49
C ILE A 281 20.56 28.97 15.08
N THR A 282 21.19 28.18 14.21
CA THR A 282 21.54 28.57 12.83
C THR A 282 21.16 27.47 11.84
N ASP A 283 21.21 27.79 10.55
CA ASP A 283 20.92 26.82 9.48
C ASP A 283 21.92 25.67 9.46
N GLU A 284 23.17 25.87 9.88
CA GLU A 284 24.15 24.80 10.03
C GLU A 284 23.74 23.78 11.09
N ILE A 285 23.13 24.25 12.20
CA ILE A 285 22.63 23.37 13.27
C ILE A 285 21.44 22.54 12.76
N TYR A 286 20.53 23.15 12.00
CA TYR A 286 19.43 22.42 11.37
C TYR A 286 19.92 21.39 10.36
N ASN A 287 20.92 21.73 9.55
CA ASN A 287 21.53 20.80 8.61
C ASN A 287 22.17 19.60 9.32
N GLU A 288 22.87 19.83 10.43
CA GLU A 288 23.39 18.74 11.25
C GLU A 288 22.26 17.87 11.82
N GLY A 289 21.19 18.49 12.32
CA GLY A 289 20.00 17.79 12.78
C GLY A 289 19.37 16.89 11.71
N LEU A 290 19.29 17.38 10.47
CA LEU A 290 18.79 16.59 9.34
C LEU A 290 19.71 15.42 8.99
N ILE A 291 21.04 15.59 9.07
CA ILE A 291 22.00 14.49 8.88
C ILE A 291 21.79 13.42 9.95
N LEU A 292 21.66 13.82 11.22
CA LEU A 292 21.43 12.90 12.32
C LEU A 292 20.07 12.18 12.26
N ILE A 293 19.10 12.71 11.51
CA ILE A 293 17.83 12.03 11.23
C ILE A 293 18.02 10.93 10.18
N GLU A 294 18.90 11.13 9.19
CA GLU A 294 19.20 10.14 8.16
C GLU A 294 19.91 8.89 8.72
N ASP A 295 20.72 9.09 9.76
CA ASP A 295 21.50 8.04 10.43
C ASP A 295 20.70 7.19 11.46
N GLN A 296 19.40 7.46 11.67
CA GLN A 296 18.53 6.75 12.62
C GLN A 296 17.76 5.59 11.97
#